data_AF-A0A926K525-F1
#
_entry.id   AF-A0A926K525-F1
#
_cell.length_a   1.000
_cell.length_b   1.000
_cell.length_c   1.000
_cell.angle_alpha   90.00
_cell.angle_beta   90.00
_cell.angle_gamma   90.00
#
_symmetry.space_group_name_H-M   'P 1'
#
loop_
_entity.id
_entity.type
_entity.pdbx_description
1 polymer ?
#
loop_
_entity_poly.entity_id
_entity_poly.type
_entity_poly.pdbx_seq_one_letter_code
_entity_poly.pdbx_strand_id
1 'polypeptide(L)'
;MTGHSAEISPQPVSPAELSFEGALRPATLNEFVGQTRVREQLRLLLEAAQMQQRTPDHILLAGPPGLGKTTLSMIVATEVGQPLHQTSGPAIQHAGDLAAVLSALTPGEVLFIDEIHRMARSAEEMLYLAMEDFKIDIMVGKGAGATSIPLEIAPFTLVGATTRAGLLPNPLRDRFGFTAHLEFYAKDELFRVAERAAGLLDFPVEASGISEIAGRSRGTPRIANRLLRRVRDFSLVHGRPGDAATVRDALKLYDVDEYGLDRLDREVLRAVVERFRGGPVGLSTLAVSVGEEAETIESVVEPFLVRSGLLTRTPRGRMATPLAWAHCGLPIPDAL
;
A
#
# COMPACT_ATOMS: atom_id res chain seq x y z
N MET A 1 -2.48 31.10 -2.85
CA MET A 1 -1.87 30.03 -3.65
C MET A 1 -1.31 29.02 -2.68
N THR A 2 -2.12 28.04 -2.29
CA THR A 2 -1.69 26.96 -1.39
C THR A 2 -0.76 26.05 -2.19
N GLY A 3 0.55 26.16 -1.94
CA GLY A 3 1.51 25.22 -2.49
C GLY A 3 1.10 23.82 -2.06
N HIS A 4 0.79 22.96 -3.02
CA HIS A 4 0.67 21.52 -2.79
C HIS A 4 2.04 21.06 -2.28
N SER A 5 2.22 21.04 -0.96
CA SER A 5 3.36 20.40 -0.34
C SER A 5 3.30 18.94 -0.72
N ALA A 6 4.28 18.48 -1.48
CA ALA A 6 4.24 17.17 -2.11
C ALA A 6 4.59 16.07 -1.08
N GLU A 7 3.71 15.84 -0.12
CA GLU A 7 3.77 14.78 0.89
C GLU A 7 4.22 13.47 0.24
N ILE A 8 5.19 12.80 0.85
CA ILE A 8 5.65 11.48 0.40
C ILE A 8 4.72 10.43 1.01
N SER A 9 3.47 10.49 0.58
CA SER A 9 2.48 9.46 0.85
C SER A 9 2.65 8.30 -0.14
N PRO A 10 2.50 7.05 0.34
CA PRO A 10 2.31 5.89 -0.53
C PRO A 10 0.89 5.86 -1.12
N GLN A 11 0.06 6.90 -1.02
CA GLN A 11 -1.17 7.01 -1.78
C GLN A 11 -0.97 7.89 -3.04
N PRO A 12 -1.54 7.51 -4.19
CA PRO A 12 -1.46 8.33 -5.40
C PRO A 12 -2.27 9.61 -5.24
N VAL A 13 -1.72 10.73 -5.74
CA VAL A 13 -2.30 12.08 -5.55
C VAL A 13 -2.92 12.63 -6.84
N SER A 14 -2.73 11.98 -7.99
CA SER A 14 -3.33 12.41 -9.27
C SER A 14 -3.54 11.29 -10.30
N PRO A 15 -4.45 11.46 -11.28
CA PRO A 15 -4.63 10.52 -12.40
C PRO A 15 -3.37 10.33 -13.26
N ALA A 16 -2.58 11.39 -13.45
CA ALA A 16 -1.31 11.31 -14.17
C ALA A 16 -0.26 10.49 -13.41
N GLU A 17 -0.30 10.50 -12.08
CA GLU A 17 0.55 9.65 -11.23
C GLU A 17 0.11 8.18 -11.28
N LEU A 18 -1.19 7.91 -11.33
CA LEU A 18 -1.73 6.56 -11.52
C LEU A 18 -1.32 5.93 -12.86
N SER A 19 -1.44 6.68 -13.96
CA SER A 19 -1.03 6.22 -15.29
C SER A 19 0.47 5.92 -15.36
N PHE A 20 1.28 6.83 -14.81
CA PHE A 20 2.72 6.67 -14.71
C PHE A 20 3.13 5.47 -13.85
N GLU A 21 2.50 5.31 -12.68
CA GLU A 21 2.74 4.15 -11.82
C GLU A 21 2.39 2.86 -12.57
N GLY A 22 1.28 2.84 -13.31
CA GLY A 22 0.87 1.72 -14.16
C GLY A 22 1.95 1.25 -15.12
N ALA A 23 2.62 2.18 -15.82
CA ALA A 23 3.71 1.86 -16.76
C ALA A 23 4.95 1.24 -16.08
N LEU A 24 5.15 1.47 -14.78
CA LEU A 24 6.27 0.93 -14.02
C LEU A 24 5.96 -0.40 -13.33
N ARG A 25 4.70 -0.83 -13.31
CA ARG A 25 4.31 -2.05 -12.60
C ARG A 25 4.92 -3.29 -13.29
N PRO A 26 5.48 -4.25 -12.53
CA PRO A 26 5.86 -5.55 -13.07
C PRO A 26 4.63 -6.31 -13.55
N ALA A 27 4.78 -7.01 -14.68
CA ALA A 27 3.70 -7.78 -15.30
C ALA A 27 3.67 -9.24 -14.83
N THR A 28 4.80 -9.78 -14.35
CA THR A 28 4.95 -11.19 -13.97
C THR A 28 5.58 -11.34 -12.59
N LEU A 29 5.45 -12.52 -11.99
CA LEU A 29 6.14 -12.85 -10.73
C LEU A 29 7.67 -12.78 -10.87
N ASN A 30 8.22 -12.92 -12.07
CA ASN A 30 9.67 -12.84 -12.31
C ASN A 30 10.17 -11.39 -12.27
N GLU A 31 9.39 -10.46 -12.78
CA GLU A 31 9.69 -9.02 -12.74
C GLU A 31 9.41 -8.38 -11.38
N PHE A 32 8.59 -9.02 -10.54
CA PHE A 32 8.29 -8.50 -9.20
C PHE A 32 9.52 -8.61 -8.30
N VAL A 33 10.16 -7.48 -8.01
CA VAL A 33 11.36 -7.43 -7.16
C VAL A 33 10.98 -7.65 -5.69
N GLY A 34 11.87 -8.27 -4.92
CA GLY A 34 11.68 -8.52 -3.48
C GLY A 34 10.57 -9.53 -3.17
N GLN A 35 10.12 -9.56 -1.91
CA GLN A 35 9.05 -10.45 -1.43
C GLN A 35 9.27 -11.93 -1.83
N THR A 36 10.52 -12.40 -1.83
CA THR A 36 10.93 -13.69 -2.43
C THR A 36 10.06 -14.85 -1.95
N ARG A 37 9.83 -14.95 -0.64
CA ARG A 37 9.00 -16.01 -0.06
C ARG A 37 7.55 -15.96 -0.56
N VAL A 38 6.93 -14.78 -0.60
CA VAL A 38 5.56 -14.61 -1.10
C VAL A 38 5.49 -14.98 -2.58
N ARG A 39 6.48 -14.58 -3.39
CA ARG A 39 6.53 -14.92 -4.82
C ARG A 39 6.66 -16.43 -5.05
N GLU A 40 7.52 -17.11 -4.30
CA GLU A 40 7.69 -18.56 -4.40
C GLU A 40 6.42 -19.33 -4.01
N GLN A 41 5.77 -18.91 -2.92
CA GLN A 41 4.51 -19.49 -2.48
C GLN A 41 3.37 -19.25 -3.48
N LEU A 42 3.24 -18.03 -4.01
CA LEU A 42 2.29 -17.72 -5.07
C LEU A 42 2.56 -18.55 -6.32
N ARG A 43 3.82 -18.64 -6.76
CA ARG A 43 4.19 -19.45 -7.92
C ARG A 43 3.72 -20.90 -7.75
N LEU A 44 4.05 -21.51 -6.61
CA LEU A 44 3.63 -22.88 -6.31
C LEU A 44 2.10 -23.04 -6.33
N LEU A 45 1.37 -22.11 -5.70
CA LEU A 45 -0.10 -22.14 -5.64
C LEU A 45 -0.73 -22.07 -7.03
N LEU A 46 -0.27 -21.14 -7.86
CA LEU A 46 -0.81 -20.89 -9.20
C LEU A 46 -0.45 -22.02 -10.17
N GLU A 47 0.79 -22.49 -10.16
CA GLU A 47 1.24 -23.63 -10.98
C GLU A 47 0.47 -24.90 -10.63
N ALA A 48 0.26 -25.19 -9.34
CA ALA A 48 -0.50 -26.36 -8.91
C ALA A 48 -1.97 -26.31 -9.39
N ALA A 49 -2.61 -25.15 -9.30
CA ALA A 49 -3.98 -24.96 -9.79
C ALA A 49 -4.06 -25.15 -11.32
N GLN A 50 -3.10 -24.59 -12.06
CA GLN A 50 -3.01 -24.72 -13.50
C GLN A 50 -2.82 -26.18 -13.94
N MET A 51 -1.89 -26.92 -13.31
CA MET A 51 -1.65 -28.35 -13.59
C MET A 51 -2.88 -29.22 -13.32
N GLN A 52 -3.71 -28.82 -12.34
CA GLN A 52 -4.94 -29.52 -11.98
C GLN A 52 -6.16 -29.03 -12.77
N GLN A 53 -6.00 -28.07 -13.68
CA GLN A 53 -7.09 -27.45 -14.43
C GLN A 53 -8.24 -26.94 -13.54
N ARG A 54 -7.87 -26.35 -12.40
CA ARG A 54 -8.83 -25.77 -11.44
C ARG A 54 -8.53 -24.31 -11.19
N THR A 55 -9.54 -23.60 -10.69
CA THR A 55 -9.39 -22.24 -10.17
C THR A 55 -8.46 -22.24 -8.94
N PRO A 56 -7.49 -21.32 -8.85
CA PRO A 56 -6.66 -21.18 -7.65
C PRO A 56 -7.48 -20.81 -6.42
N ASP A 57 -6.99 -21.22 -5.26
CA ASP A 57 -7.60 -20.88 -3.98
C ASP A 57 -7.59 -19.35 -3.78
N HIS A 58 -8.53 -18.85 -2.99
CA HIS A 58 -8.61 -17.42 -2.70
C HIS A 58 -7.36 -16.91 -1.95
N ILE A 59 -6.92 -15.70 -2.32
CA ILE A 59 -5.66 -15.10 -1.85
C ILE A 59 -5.94 -13.84 -1.02
N LEU A 60 -5.37 -13.75 0.18
CA LEU A 60 -5.37 -12.53 0.99
C LEU A 60 -3.98 -11.89 0.97
N LEU A 61 -3.90 -10.64 0.51
CA LEU A 61 -2.70 -9.82 0.53
C LEU A 61 -2.78 -8.82 1.69
N ALA A 62 -1.98 -9.03 2.73
CA ALA A 62 -1.94 -8.19 3.90
C ALA A 62 -0.62 -7.42 4.01
N GLY A 63 -0.69 -6.10 4.14
CA GLY A 63 0.49 -5.31 4.44
C GLY A 63 0.30 -3.81 4.22
N PRO A 64 1.26 -2.99 4.64
CA PRO A 64 1.25 -1.55 4.46
C PRO A 64 0.95 -1.07 3.02
N PRO A 65 0.45 0.16 2.85
CA PRO A 65 0.22 0.75 1.53
C PRO A 65 1.54 0.88 0.74
N GLY A 66 1.45 0.79 -0.59
CA GLY A 66 2.59 0.99 -1.48
C GLY A 66 3.56 -0.20 -1.64
N LEU A 67 3.31 -1.34 -0.99
CA LEU A 67 4.17 -2.54 -1.07
C LEU A 67 3.89 -3.45 -2.29
N GLY A 68 2.89 -3.12 -3.11
CA GLY A 68 2.60 -3.87 -4.34
C GLY A 68 1.42 -4.85 -4.26
N LYS A 69 0.49 -4.71 -3.31
CA LYS A 69 -0.72 -5.57 -3.22
C LYS A 69 -1.55 -5.57 -4.52
N THR A 70 -1.92 -4.39 -5.01
CA THR A 70 -2.64 -4.24 -6.29
C THR A 70 -1.81 -4.79 -7.46
N THR A 71 -0.49 -4.61 -7.43
CA THR A 71 0.42 -5.17 -8.43
C THR A 71 0.39 -6.69 -8.45
N LEU A 72 0.46 -7.33 -7.28
CA LEU A 72 0.38 -8.78 -7.14
C LEU A 72 -0.97 -9.33 -7.61
N SER A 73 -2.10 -8.62 -7.41
CA SER A 73 -3.40 -9.11 -7.92
C SER A 73 -3.47 -9.10 -9.45
N MET A 74 -2.90 -8.09 -10.11
CA MET A 74 -2.76 -8.07 -11.58
C MET A 74 -1.83 -9.18 -12.07
N ILE A 75 -0.73 -9.43 -11.35
CA ILE A 75 0.17 -10.53 -11.67
C ILE A 75 -0.56 -11.87 -11.52
N VAL A 76 -1.31 -12.10 -10.45
CA VAL A 76 -2.11 -13.33 -10.26
C VAL A 76 -3.02 -13.55 -11.47
N ALA A 77 -3.78 -12.53 -11.90
CA ALA A 77 -4.64 -12.62 -13.08
C ALA A 77 -3.86 -12.94 -14.38
N THR A 78 -2.68 -12.34 -14.53
CA THR A 78 -1.79 -12.57 -15.68
C THR A 78 -1.24 -14.00 -15.71
N GLU A 79 -0.76 -14.51 -14.57
CA GLU A 79 -0.17 -15.86 -14.46
C GLU A 79 -1.23 -16.96 -14.68
N VAL A 80 -2.48 -16.75 -14.27
CA VAL A 80 -3.59 -17.69 -14.53
C VAL A 80 -4.21 -17.51 -15.91
N GLY A 81 -3.86 -16.44 -16.63
CA GLY A 81 -4.39 -16.13 -17.96
C GLY A 81 -5.87 -15.73 -17.98
N GLN A 82 -6.36 -15.11 -16.91
CA GLN A 82 -7.79 -14.76 -16.76
C GLN A 82 -8.00 -13.26 -16.54
N PRO A 83 -9.16 -12.70 -16.94
CA PRO A 83 -9.51 -11.31 -16.68
C PRO A 83 -9.50 -10.94 -15.18
N LEU A 84 -9.11 -9.69 -14.90
CA LEU A 84 -9.15 -9.09 -13.57
C LEU A 84 -10.34 -8.13 -13.45
N HIS A 85 -11.21 -8.39 -12.47
CA HIS A 85 -12.27 -7.48 -12.05
C HIS A 85 -11.82 -6.76 -10.79
N GLN A 86 -11.61 -5.45 -10.86
CA GLN A 86 -11.13 -4.66 -9.74
C GLN A 86 -12.25 -3.83 -9.10
N THR A 87 -12.36 -3.89 -7.78
CA THR A 87 -13.22 -3.06 -6.95
C THR A 87 -12.53 -2.75 -5.60
N SER A 88 -13.21 -2.05 -4.71
CA SER A 88 -12.73 -1.75 -3.36
C SER A 88 -13.84 -1.95 -2.33
N GLY A 89 -13.46 -2.27 -1.10
CA GLY A 89 -14.40 -2.44 0.02
C GLY A 89 -15.32 -1.24 0.20
N PRO A 90 -14.83 0.01 0.22
CA PRO A 90 -15.68 1.20 0.32
C PRO A 90 -16.67 1.39 -0.83
N ALA A 91 -16.41 0.81 -2.01
CA ALA A 91 -17.33 0.86 -3.15
C ALA A 91 -18.48 -0.16 -3.01
N ILE A 92 -18.38 -1.13 -2.10
CA ILE A 92 -19.40 -2.15 -1.85
C ILE A 92 -20.15 -1.76 -0.57
N GLN A 93 -21.18 -0.94 -0.73
CA GLN A 93 -21.93 -0.33 0.38
C GLN A 93 -23.08 -1.23 0.88
N HIS A 94 -23.48 -2.21 0.08
CA HIS A 94 -24.54 -3.15 0.40
C HIS A 94 -24.39 -4.46 -0.40
N ALA A 95 -25.04 -5.53 0.05
CA ALA A 95 -24.98 -6.85 -0.57
C ALA A 95 -25.34 -6.87 -2.07
N GLY A 96 -26.23 -5.97 -2.51
CA GLY A 96 -26.61 -5.84 -3.93
C GLY A 96 -25.44 -5.44 -4.84
N ASP A 97 -24.51 -4.60 -4.37
CA ASP A 97 -23.34 -4.20 -5.17
C ASP A 97 -22.42 -5.40 -5.40
N LEU A 98 -22.21 -6.19 -4.34
CA LEU A 98 -21.40 -7.40 -4.44
C LEU A 98 -22.08 -8.44 -5.33
N ALA A 99 -23.40 -8.63 -5.20
CA ALA A 99 -24.17 -9.54 -6.03
C ALA A 99 -24.02 -9.20 -7.52
N ALA A 100 -24.09 -7.91 -7.88
CA ALA A 100 -23.88 -7.46 -9.25
C ALA A 100 -22.49 -7.81 -9.77
N VAL A 101 -21.44 -7.57 -8.97
CA VAL A 101 -20.05 -7.92 -9.33
C VAL A 101 -19.89 -9.43 -9.50
N LEU A 102 -20.34 -10.23 -8.53
CA LEU A 102 -20.21 -11.69 -8.55
C LEU A 102 -20.98 -12.31 -9.73
N SER A 103 -22.19 -11.82 -10.01
CA SER A 103 -23.02 -12.30 -11.12
C SER A 103 -22.44 -12.04 -12.51
N ALA A 104 -21.50 -11.08 -12.63
CA ALA A 104 -20.85 -10.75 -13.88
C ALA A 104 -19.59 -11.59 -14.15
N LEU A 105 -19.10 -12.33 -13.15
CA LEU A 105 -17.89 -13.12 -13.28
C LEU A 105 -18.11 -14.37 -14.15
N THR A 106 -17.09 -14.69 -14.93
CA THR A 106 -17.00 -15.94 -15.70
C THR A 106 -16.02 -16.93 -15.06
N PRO A 107 -16.11 -18.24 -15.37
CA PRO A 107 -15.30 -19.26 -14.70
C PRO A 107 -13.79 -19.00 -14.84
N GLY A 108 -13.10 -18.94 -13.70
CA GLY A 108 -11.67 -18.72 -13.59
C GLY A 108 -11.24 -17.26 -13.44
N GLU A 109 -12.15 -16.29 -13.61
CA GLU A 109 -11.82 -14.87 -13.46
C GLU A 109 -11.34 -14.51 -12.04
N VAL A 110 -10.54 -13.45 -11.98
CA VAL A 110 -9.98 -12.95 -10.73
C VAL A 110 -10.76 -11.73 -10.28
N LEU A 111 -11.34 -11.79 -9.08
CA LEU A 111 -11.98 -10.65 -8.42
C LEU A 111 -11.01 -10.06 -7.41
N PHE A 112 -10.57 -8.82 -7.61
CA PHE A 112 -9.74 -8.09 -6.66
C PHE A 112 -10.56 -7.06 -5.88
N ILE A 113 -10.53 -7.17 -4.55
CA ILE A 113 -11.17 -6.22 -3.63
C ILE A 113 -10.08 -5.56 -2.78
N ASP A 114 -9.74 -4.31 -3.10
CA ASP A 114 -8.84 -3.52 -2.24
C ASP A 114 -9.57 -3.02 -0.99
N GLU A 115 -8.85 -2.85 0.11
CA GLU A 115 -9.43 -2.49 1.41
C GLU A 115 -10.66 -3.35 1.78
N ILE A 116 -10.57 -4.67 1.57
CA ILE A 116 -11.69 -5.62 1.76
C ILE A 116 -12.34 -5.53 3.17
N HIS A 117 -11.56 -5.14 4.17
CA HIS A 117 -11.99 -4.91 5.56
C HIS A 117 -12.91 -3.70 5.76
N ARG A 118 -13.18 -2.91 4.70
CA ARG A 118 -14.09 -1.75 4.73
C ARG A 118 -15.42 -2.03 4.02
N MET A 119 -15.67 -3.29 3.61
CA MET A 119 -16.95 -3.68 3.03
C MET A 119 -18.08 -3.54 4.05
N ALA A 120 -19.30 -3.31 3.56
CA ALA A 120 -20.47 -3.40 4.42
C ALA A 120 -20.64 -4.83 4.93
N ARG A 121 -20.99 -4.98 6.22
CA ARG A 121 -21.18 -6.29 6.87
C ARG A 121 -22.11 -7.23 6.10
N SER A 122 -23.19 -6.70 5.52
CA SER A 122 -24.12 -7.50 4.70
C SER A 122 -23.47 -8.06 3.44
N ALA A 123 -22.52 -7.33 2.84
CA ALA A 123 -21.74 -7.82 1.72
C ALA A 123 -20.66 -8.81 2.17
N GLU A 124 -20.04 -8.64 3.35
CA GLU A 124 -19.12 -9.64 3.91
C GLU A 124 -19.80 -10.99 4.15
N GLU A 125 -21.03 -10.95 4.69
CA GLU A 125 -21.86 -12.14 4.93
C GLU A 125 -22.23 -12.85 3.60
N MET A 126 -22.45 -12.11 2.53
CA MET A 126 -22.66 -12.70 1.20
C MET A 126 -21.36 -13.23 0.60
N LEU A 127 -20.24 -12.53 0.78
CA LEU A 127 -18.95 -12.91 0.23
C LEU A 127 -18.46 -14.25 0.79
N TYR A 128 -18.67 -14.51 2.08
CA TYR A 128 -18.27 -15.80 2.65
C TYR A 128 -19.04 -16.97 1.99
N LEU A 129 -20.36 -16.83 1.75
CA LEU A 129 -21.17 -17.85 1.07
C LEU A 129 -20.70 -18.05 -0.37
N ALA A 130 -20.40 -16.97 -1.07
CA ALA A 130 -19.90 -17.00 -2.43
C ALA A 130 -18.54 -17.71 -2.55
N MET A 131 -17.65 -17.55 -1.55
CA MET A 131 -16.34 -18.19 -1.51
C MET A 131 -16.41 -19.69 -1.18
N GLU A 132 -17.43 -20.13 -0.43
CA GLU A 132 -17.55 -21.51 0.03
C GLU A 132 -18.29 -22.39 -0.99
N ASP A 133 -19.46 -21.93 -1.44
CA ASP A 133 -20.38 -22.73 -2.23
C ASP A 133 -20.55 -22.24 -3.67
N PHE A 134 -19.91 -21.13 -4.04
CA PHE A 134 -20.15 -20.40 -5.29
C PHE A 134 -21.64 -20.11 -5.50
N LYS A 135 -22.33 -19.72 -4.41
CA LYS A 135 -23.76 -19.39 -4.39
C LYS A 135 -24.00 -18.13 -3.59
N ILE A 136 -24.98 -17.34 -4.03
CA ILE A 136 -25.49 -16.19 -3.28
C ILE A 136 -27.01 -16.19 -3.30
N ASP A 137 -27.60 -15.60 -2.27
CA ASP A 137 -29.03 -15.40 -2.17
C ASP A 137 -29.39 -13.96 -2.56
N ILE A 138 -30.26 -13.80 -3.56
CA ILE A 138 -30.73 -12.49 -4.00
C ILE A 138 -32.18 -12.30 -3.57
N MET A 139 -32.43 -11.22 -2.83
CA MET A 139 -33.78 -10.82 -2.43
C MET A 139 -34.52 -10.18 -3.60
N VAL A 140 -35.62 -10.80 -4.03
CA VAL A 140 -36.52 -10.29 -5.07
C VAL A 140 -37.83 -9.84 -4.43
N GLY A 141 -38.22 -8.59 -4.67
CA GLY A 141 -39.41 -7.95 -4.10
C GLY A 141 -39.11 -6.99 -2.95
N LYS A 142 -40.16 -6.41 -2.34
CA LYS A 142 -40.06 -5.47 -1.20
C LYS A 142 -41.04 -5.85 -0.09
N GLY A 143 -40.64 -5.66 1.17
CA GLY A 143 -41.50 -5.88 2.34
C GLY A 143 -41.79 -7.35 2.63
N ALA A 144 -42.95 -7.64 3.23
CA ALA A 144 -43.34 -8.99 3.66
C ALA A 144 -43.53 -10.02 2.51
N GLY A 145 -43.54 -9.57 1.26
CA GLY A 145 -43.60 -10.43 0.07
C GLY A 145 -42.25 -10.66 -0.61
N ALA A 146 -41.14 -10.21 -0.01
CA ALA A 146 -39.81 -10.44 -0.56
C ALA A 146 -39.43 -11.93 -0.45
N THR A 147 -38.88 -12.49 -1.54
CA THR A 147 -38.47 -13.89 -1.61
C THR A 147 -36.97 -13.96 -1.89
N SER A 148 -36.29 -14.89 -1.24
CA SER A 148 -34.88 -15.17 -1.50
C SER A 148 -34.77 -16.19 -2.63
N ILE A 149 -34.02 -15.86 -3.67
CA ILE A 149 -33.75 -16.75 -4.80
C ILE A 149 -32.24 -17.05 -4.82
N PRO A 150 -31.83 -18.32 -4.74
CA PRO A 150 -30.43 -18.68 -4.85
C PRO A 150 -29.95 -18.50 -6.29
N LEU A 151 -28.79 -17.87 -6.45
CA LEU A 151 -28.07 -17.70 -7.70
C LEU A 151 -26.73 -18.43 -7.63
N GLU A 152 -26.46 -19.28 -8.61
CA GLU A 152 -25.14 -19.90 -8.79
C GLU A 152 -24.17 -18.90 -9.41
N ILE A 153 -22.95 -18.87 -8.88
CA ILE A 153 -21.86 -18.00 -9.32
C ILE A 153 -20.80 -18.87 -9.99
N ALA A 154 -20.12 -18.30 -10.99
CA ALA A 154 -19.00 -18.98 -11.62
C ALA A 154 -17.85 -19.20 -10.62
N PRO A 155 -17.15 -20.35 -10.65
CA PRO A 155 -15.94 -20.53 -9.86
C PRO A 155 -14.90 -19.46 -10.18
N PHE A 156 -14.46 -18.69 -9.20
CA PHE A 156 -13.57 -17.52 -9.38
C PHE A 156 -12.46 -17.50 -8.32
N THR A 157 -11.41 -16.73 -8.55
CA THR A 157 -10.39 -16.48 -7.52
C THR A 157 -10.56 -15.09 -6.93
N LEU A 158 -11.01 -15.01 -5.67
CA LEU A 158 -10.93 -13.78 -4.88
C LEU A 158 -9.48 -13.46 -4.51
N VAL A 159 -9.05 -12.23 -4.78
CA VAL A 159 -7.84 -11.62 -4.20
C VAL A 159 -8.26 -10.44 -3.32
N GLY A 160 -8.20 -10.61 -2.00
CA GLY A 160 -8.48 -9.54 -1.05
C GLY A 160 -7.21 -8.78 -0.66
N ALA A 161 -7.27 -7.46 -0.56
CA ALA A 161 -6.17 -6.66 -0.01
C ALA A 161 -6.56 -5.88 1.25
N THR A 162 -5.66 -5.87 2.24
CA THR A 162 -5.85 -5.15 3.50
C THR A 162 -4.53 -4.63 4.06
N THR A 163 -4.59 -3.65 4.96
CA THR A 163 -3.41 -3.19 5.71
C THR A 163 -2.98 -4.23 6.75
N ARG A 164 -3.94 -4.93 7.36
CA ARG A 164 -3.71 -5.97 8.38
C ARG A 164 -4.73 -7.09 8.23
N ALA A 165 -4.28 -8.33 8.21
CA ALA A 165 -5.15 -9.51 8.11
C ALA A 165 -6.12 -9.63 9.30
N GLY A 166 -5.73 -9.15 10.49
CA GLY A 166 -6.58 -9.17 11.68
C GLY A 166 -7.78 -8.20 11.65
N LEU A 167 -7.90 -7.36 10.62
CA LEU A 167 -9.09 -6.51 10.43
C LEU A 167 -10.27 -7.28 9.84
N LEU A 168 -10.03 -8.43 9.22
CA LEU A 168 -11.10 -9.27 8.69
C LEU A 168 -11.68 -10.15 9.80
N PRO A 169 -13.01 -10.36 9.81
CA PRO A 169 -13.64 -11.37 10.64
C PRO A 169 -13.03 -12.77 10.37
N ASN A 170 -12.88 -13.59 11.42
CA ASN A 170 -12.34 -14.95 11.28
C ASN A 170 -13.06 -15.77 10.20
N PRO A 171 -14.41 -15.80 10.11
CA PRO A 171 -15.10 -16.59 9.08
C PRO A 171 -14.68 -16.25 7.65
N LEU A 172 -14.49 -14.97 7.34
CA LEU A 172 -14.02 -14.53 6.03
C LEU A 172 -12.53 -14.84 5.83
N ARG A 173 -11.71 -14.58 6.86
CA ARG A 173 -10.26 -14.80 6.80
C ARG A 173 -9.91 -16.28 6.57
N ASP A 174 -10.62 -17.19 7.23
CA ASP A 174 -10.35 -18.63 7.19
C ASP A 174 -10.74 -19.27 5.83
N ARG A 175 -11.44 -18.54 4.96
CA ARG A 175 -11.77 -18.97 3.58
C ARG A 175 -10.69 -18.60 2.56
N PHE A 176 -9.68 -17.82 2.94
CA PHE A 176 -8.52 -17.60 2.08
C PHE A 176 -7.57 -18.80 2.19
N GLY A 177 -7.45 -19.57 1.11
CA GLY A 177 -6.51 -20.71 1.04
C GLY A 177 -5.04 -20.29 1.11
N PHE A 178 -4.75 -19.02 0.79
CA PHE A 178 -3.42 -18.45 0.94
C PHE A 178 -3.46 -17.02 1.51
N THR A 179 -2.64 -16.75 2.53
CA THR A 179 -2.45 -15.39 3.05
C THR A 179 -0.98 -14.98 2.89
N ALA A 180 -0.73 -13.93 2.11
CA ALA A 180 0.56 -13.31 1.95
C ALA A 180 0.70 -12.10 2.88
N HIS A 181 1.76 -12.08 3.68
CA HIS A 181 2.16 -10.93 4.47
C HIS A 181 3.30 -10.19 3.74
N LEU A 182 2.99 -8.98 3.26
CA LEU A 182 3.97 -8.13 2.58
C LEU A 182 4.71 -7.29 3.62
N GLU A 183 6.03 -7.34 3.55
CA GLU A 183 6.94 -6.61 4.45
C GLU A 183 7.59 -5.43 3.73
N PHE A 184 8.23 -4.54 4.49
CA PHE A 184 9.02 -3.47 3.89
C PHE A 184 10.22 -4.03 3.16
N TYR A 185 10.56 -3.39 2.05
CA TYR A 185 11.63 -3.81 1.18
C TYR A 185 12.97 -3.41 1.77
N ALA A 186 13.95 -4.29 1.63
CA ALA A 186 15.33 -3.97 1.94
C ALA A 186 15.90 -2.93 0.96
N LYS A 187 16.99 -2.26 1.34
CA LYS A 187 17.59 -1.19 0.52
C LYS A 187 18.07 -1.71 -0.85
N ASP A 188 18.60 -2.93 -0.91
CA ASP A 188 19.03 -3.59 -2.15
C ASP A 188 17.85 -4.01 -3.04
N GLU A 189 16.71 -4.38 -2.45
CA GLU A 189 15.48 -4.63 -3.20
C GLU A 189 14.93 -3.33 -3.79
N LEU A 190 14.90 -2.24 -3.01
CA LEU A 190 14.50 -0.92 -3.49
C LEU A 190 15.45 -0.36 -4.54
N PHE A 191 16.74 -0.64 -4.42
CA PHE A 191 17.72 -0.32 -5.45
C PHE A 191 17.31 -0.93 -6.79
N ARG A 192 17.03 -2.25 -6.80
CA ARG A 192 16.60 -2.98 -8.00
C ARG A 192 15.26 -2.48 -8.55
N VAL A 193 14.32 -2.11 -7.68
CA VAL A 193 13.06 -1.48 -8.08
C VAL A 193 13.32 -0.16 -8.81
N ALA A 194 14.10 0.74 -8.22
CA ALA A 194 14.39 2.05 -8.79
C ALA A 194 15.26 1.95 -10.05
N GLU A 195 16.21 1.02 -10.13
CA GLU A 195 17.03 0.76 -11.31
C GLU A 195 16.18 0.29 -12.49
N ARG A 196 15.28 -0.69 -12.28
CA ARG A 196 14.33 -1.13 -13.31
C ARG A 196 13.44 0.02 -13.76
N ALA A 197 12.91 0.79 -12.81
CA ALA A 197 12.06 1.94 -13.13
C ALA A 197 12.83 3.01 -13.92
N ALA A 198 14.10 3.26 -13.62
CA ALA A 198 14.92 4.22 -14.35
C ALA A 198 15.11 3.80 -15.82
N GLY A 199 15.33 2.51 -16.07
CA GLY A 199 15.38 1.93 -17.41
C GLY A 199 14.07 2.10 -18.18
N LEU A 200 12.92 1.84 -17.56
CA LEU A 200 11.60 2.02 -18.20
C LEU A 200 11.26 3.49 -18.51
N LEU A 201 11.95 4.43 -17.87
CA LEU A 201 11.75 5.87 -18.05
C LEU A 201 12.77 6.50 -18.99
N ASP A 202 13.65 5.69 -19.59
CA ASP A 202 14.80 6.15 -20.37
C ASP A 202 15.62 7.22 -19.62
N PHE A 203 15.72 7.09 -18.30
CA PHE A 203 16.45 8.01 -17.44
C PHE A 203 17.73 7.34 -16.92
N PRO A 204 18.90 7.63 -17.50
CA PRO A 204 20.16 7.05 -17.02
C PRO A 204 20.53 7.67 -15.66
N VAL A 205 20.50 6.84 -14.62
CA VAL A 205 20.89 7.19 -13.26
C VAL A 205 22.07 6.31 -12.86
N GLU A 206 23.10 6.91 -12.28
CA GLU A 206 24.24 6.17 -11.76
C GLU A 206 23.83 5.35 -10.53
N ALA A 207 24.53 4.23 -10.28
CA ALA A 207 24.27 3.38 -9.13
C ALA A 207 24.23 4.17 -7.81
N SER A 208 25.14 5.14 -7.62
CA SER A 208 25.14 6.00 -6.43
C SER A 208 23.90 6.89 -6.31
N GLY A 209 23.32 7.32 -7.43
CA GLY A 209 22.05 8.06 -7.44
C GLY A 209 20.86 7.16 -7.08
N ILE A 210 20.82 5.94 -7.63
CA ILE A 210 19.80 4.94 -7.27
C ILE A 210 19.88 4.57 -5.79
N SER A 211 21.09 4.42 -5.23
CA SER A 211 21.28 4.16 -3.80
C SER A 211 20.71 5.27 -2.91
N GLU A 212 20.86 6.54 -3.29
CA GLU A 212 20.28 7.68 -2.56
C GLU A 212 18.74 7.64 -2.59
N ILE A 213 18.15 7.33 -3.75
CA ILE A 213 16.69 7.16 -3.88
C ILE A 213 16.22 6.01 -2.98
N ALA A 214 16.82 4.83 -3.13
CA ALA A 214 16.46 3.64 -2.36
C ALA A 214 16.58 3.86 -0.85
N GLY A 215 17.65 4.53 -0.41
CA GLY A 215 17.90 4.86 1.00
C GLY A 215 16.81 5.72 1.64
N ARG A 216 16.15 6.58 0.84
CA ARG A 216 15.14 7.55 1.29
C ARG A 216 13.70 7.10 0.96
N SER A 217 13.53 5.87 0.48
CA SER A 217 12.25 5.35 0.00
C SER A 217 11.39 4.67 1.06
N ARG A 218 11.78 4.73 2.34
CA ARG A 218 11.00 4.22 3.48
C ARG A 218 10.58 2.75 3.36
N GLY A 219 11.41 1.93 2.72
CA GLY A 219 11.10 0.50 2.48
C GLY A 219 9.96 0.26 1.48
N THR A 220 9.55 1.27 0.70
CA THR A 220 8.31 1.23 -0.09
C THR A 220 8.57 1.48 -1.58
N PRO A 221 8.29 0.51 -2.47
CA PRO A 221 8.49 0.63 -3.93
C PRO A 221 7.80 1.84 -4.55
N ARG A 222 6.55 2.12 -4.14
CA ARG A 222 5.80 3.28 -4.63
C ARG A 222 6.50 4.60 -4.34
N ILE A 223 7.10 4.74 -3.15
CA ILE A 223 7.87 5.93 -2.80
C ILE A 223 9.13 6.01 -3.66
N ALA A 224 9.85 4.90 -3.87
CA ALA A 224 11.03 4.87 -4.73
C ALA A 224 10.73 5.36 -6.15
N ASN A 225 9.68 4.84 -6.78
CA ASN A 225 9.28 5.25 -8.13
C ASN A 225 8.87 6.73 -8.18
N ARG A 226 8.19 7.23 -7.14
CA ARG A 226 7.78 8.62 -7.04
C ARG A 226 8.98 9.56 -6.89
N LEU A 227 9.94 9.21 -6.04
CA LEU A 227 11.19 9.96 -5.87
C LEU A 227 12.01 9.96 -7.16
N LEU A 228 12.14 8.80 -7.82
CA LEU A 228 12.82 8.68 -9.11
C LEU A 228 12.22 9.61 -10.17
N ARG A 229 10.89 9.65 -10.28
CA ARG A 229 10.20 10.57 -11.20
C ARG A 229 10.54 12.02 -10.90
N ARG A 230 10.51 12.43 -9.63
CA ARG A 230 10.87 13.79 -9.20
C ARG A 230 12.33 14.14 -9.51
N VAL A 231 13.24 13.20 -9.27
CA VAL A 231 14.66 13.36 -9.61
C VAL A 231 14.87 13.50 -11.12
N ARG A 232 14.15 12.70 -11.93
CA ARG A 232 14.17 12.82 -13.39
C ARG A 232 13.70 14.20 -13.85
N ASP A 233 12.56 14.66 -13.34
CA ASP A 233 12.01 15.96 -13.71
C ASP A 233 12.98 17.10 -13.31
N PHE A 234 13.62 17.01 -12.14
CA PHE A 234 14.68 17.95 -11.73
C PHE A 234 15.90 17.90 -12.65
N SER A 235 16.42 16.71 -12.94
CA SER A 235 17.56 16.47 -13.81
C SER A 235 17.33 17.04 -15.22
N LEU A 236 16.14 16.82 -15.78
CA LEU A 236 15.74 17.32 -17.09
C LEU A 236 15.72 18.85 -17.14
N VAL A 237 15.12 19.50 -16.14
CA VAL A 237 15.02 20.96 -16.07
C VAL A 237 16.40 21.62 -15.90
N HIS A 238 17.29 21.00 -15.14
CA HIS A 238 18.61 21.58 -14.83
C HIS A 238 19.73 21.11 -15.76
N GLY A 239 19.44 20.17 -16.68
CA GLY A 239 20.46 19.57 -17.56
C GLY A 239 21.57 18.83 -16.80
N ARG A 240 21.23 18.23 -15.65
CA ARG A 240 22.20 17.55 -14.77
C ARG A 240 22.11 16.03 -14.90
N PRO A 241 23.21 15.28 -14.78
CA PRO A 241 23.18 13.82 -14.82
C PRO A 241 22.45 13.23 -13.59
N GLY A 242 22.00 11.98 -13.68
CA GLY A 242 21.41 11.23 -12.57
C GLY A 242 22.45 10.72 -11.56
N ASP A 243 23.40 11.55 -11.13
CA ASP A 243 24.42 11.21 -10.14
C ASP A 243 23.92 11.44 -8.70
N ALA A 244 24.72 11.01 -7.72
CA ALA A 244 24.33 11.12 -6.31
C ALA A 244 24.13 12.58 -5.86
N ALA A 245 24.95 13.51 -6.38
CA ALA A 245 24.84 14.93 -6.04
C ALA A 245 23.54 15.53 -6.55
N THR A 246 23.16 15.24 -7.80
CA THR A 246 21.92 15.72 -8.40
C THR A 246 20.70 15.13 -7.71
N VAL A 247 20.74 13.85 -7.36
CA VAL A 247 19.67 13.21 -6.58
C VAL A 247 19.52 13.89 -5.22
N ARG A 248 20.61 14.14 -4.48
CA ARG A 248 20.54 14.84 -3.19
C ARG A 248 19.96 16.24 -3.31
N ASP A 249 20.37 17.00 -4.31
CA ASP A 249 19.86 18.36 -4.55
C ASP A 249 18.37 18.34 -4.91
N ALA A 250 17.95 17.40 -5.76
CA ALA A 250 16.55 17.21 -6.11
C ALA A 250 15.70 16.85 -4.88
N LEU A 251 16.14 15.86 -4.10
CA LEU A 251 15.42 15.41 -2.91
C LEU A 251 15.35 16.50 -1.83
N LYS A 252 16.41 17.30 -1.67
CA LYS A 252 16.39 18.48 -0.81
C LYS A 252 15.38 19.52 -1.27
N LEU A 253 15.26 19.77 -2.58
CA LEU A 253 14.23 20.67 -3.13
C LEU A 253 12.81 20.19 -2.83
N TYR A 254 12.59 18.87 -2.83
CA TYR A 254 11.31 18.25 -2.47
C TYR A 254 11.16 17.98 -0.96
N ASP A 255 11.98 18.61 -0.13
CA ASP A 255 11.91 18.52 1.32
C ASP A 255 12.05 17.10 1.90
N VAL A 256 12.83 16.25 1.23
CA VAL A 256 13.14 14.88 1.64
C VAL A 256 14.53 14.80 2.26
N ASP A 257 14.61 14.47 3.54
CA ASP A 257 15.89 14.36 4.23
C ASP A 257 16.61 13.02 3.99
N GLU A 258 17.71 12.79 4.70
CA GLU A 258 18.55 11.59 4.57
C GLU A 258 17.90 10.32 5.14
N TYR A 259 16.92 10.47 6.05
CA TYR A 259 16.11 9.38 6.58
C TYR A 259 14.87 9.12 5.70
N GLY A 260 14.66 9.95 4.68
CA GLY A 260 13.49 9.91 3.81
C GLY A 260 12.28 10.62 4.41
N LEU A 261 12.41 11.37 5.51
CA LEU A 261 11.32 12.15 6.11
C LEU A 261 11.00 13.34 5.21
N ASP A 262 9.71 13.60 5.02
CA ASP A 262 9.24 14.75 4.27
C ASP A 262 9.05 15.98 5.18
N ARG A 263 8.49 17.06 4.63
CA ARG A 263 8.18 18.28 5.40
C ARG A 263 7.28 17.97 6.60
N LEU A 264 6.19 17.23 6.39
CA LEU A 264 5.18 16.99 7.42
C LEU A 264 5.72 16.05 8.51
N ASP A 265 6.43 14.99 8.13
CA ASP A 265 7.10 14.11 9.09
C ASP A 265 8.02 14.89 10.03
N ARG A 266 8.82 15.80 9.48
CA ARG A 266 9.75 16.65 10.24
C ARG A 266 9.02 17.67 11.10
N GLU A 267 7.92 18.24 10.64
CA GLU A 267 7.09 19.16 11.43
C GLU A 267 6.45 18.46 12.62
N VAL A 268 5.89 17.27 12.42
CA VAL A 268 5.33 16.44 13.49
C VAL A 268 6.42 16.06 14.49
N LEU A 269 7.57 15.58 14.01
CA LEU A 269 8.67 15.18 14.88
C LEU A 269 9.20 16.36 15.70
N ARG A 270 9.45 17.51 15.07
CA ARG A 270 9.87 18.75 15.76
C ARG A 270 8.82 19.25 16.73
N ALA A 271 7.53 19.17 16.40
CA ALA A 271 6.49 19.56 17.35
C ALA A 271 6.56 18.71 18.63
N VAL A 272 6.69 17.39 18.51
CA VAL A 272 6.83 16.49 19.66
C VAL A 272 8.10 16.81 20.47
N VAL A 273 9.24 16.97 19.79
CA VAL A 273 10.55 17.18 20.44
C VAL A 273 10.66 18.59 21.06
N GLU A 274 10.41 19.64 20.28
CA GLU A 274 10.68 21.02 20.67
C GLU A 274 9.52 21.65 21.46
N ARG A 275 8.27 21.50 20.98
CA ARG A 275 7.11 22.17 21.60
C ARG A 275 6.58 21.40 22.80
N PHE A 276 6.53 20.07 22.69
CA PHE A 276 6.03 19.20 23.75
C PHE A 276 7.16 18.56 24.59
N ARG A 277 8.41 18.98 24.38
CA ARG A 277 9.60 18.53 25.15
C ARG A 277 9.73 17.01 25.22
N GLY A 278 9.42 16.32 24.12
CA GLY A 278 9.46 14.86 24.03
C GLY A 278 8.14 14.14 24.31
N GLY A 279 7.08 14.86 24.70
CA GLY A 279 5.76 14.30 24.99
C GLY A 279 5.58 13.87 26.46
N PRO A 280 4.50 13.11 26.78
CA PRO A 280 3.48 12.60 25.87
C PRO A 280 2.51 13.69 25.37
N VAL A 281 2.13 13.62 24.10
CA VAL A 281 1.12 14.51 23.48
C VAL A 281 0.00 13.72 22.80
N GLY A 282 -1.26 14.15 22.98
CA GLY A 282 -2.42 13.54 22.32
C GLY A 282 -2.47 13.84 20.82
N LEU A 283 -3.09 12.94 20.02
CA LEU A 283 -3.19 13.10 18.56
C LEU A 283 -3.82 14.43 18.15
N SER A 284 -4.96 14.76 18.75
CA SER A 284 -5.71 15.98 18.44
C SER A 284 -4.90 17.23 18.74
N THR A 285 -4.18 17.27 19.86
CA THR A 285 -3.31 18.39 20.23
C THR A 285 -2.12 18.52 19.28
N LEU A 286 -1.51 17.39 18.90
CA LEU A 286 -0.41 17.37 17.94
C LEU A 286 -0.88 17.87 16.57
N ALA A 287 -2.03 17.39 16.10
CA ALA A 287 -2.67 17.77 14.85
C ALA A 287 -2.92 19.29 14.77
N VAL A 288 -3.53 19.87 15.81
CA VAL A 288 -3.72 21.32 15.89
C VAL A 288 -2.40 22.09 15.90
N SER A 289 -1.34 21.55 16.53
CA SER A 289 -0.04 22.22 16.59
C SER A 289 0.62 22.33 15.22
N VAL A 290 0.50 21.31 14.38
CA VAL A 290 1.07 21.30 13.03
C VAL A 290 0.12 21.81 11.95
N GLY A 291 -1.15 22.02 12.28
CA GLY A 291 -2.16 22.52 11.35
C GLY A 291 -2.71 21.46 10.39
N GLU A 292 -2.72 20.20 10.81
CA GLU A 292 -3.16 19.06 10.00
C GLU A 292 -4.35 18.32 10.63
N GLU A 293 -4.98 17.44 9.86
CA GLU A 293 -6.00 16.53 10.37
C GLU A 293 -5.37 15.39 11.19
N ALA A 294 -6.06 14.99 12.26
CA ALA A 294 -5.63 13.89 13.12
C ALA A 294 -5.47 12.57 12.35
N GLU A 295 -6.39 12.29 11.43
CA GLU A 295 -6.35 11.09 10.59
C GLU A 295 -5.14 11.08 9.66
N THR A 296 -4.75 12.22 9.08
CA THR A 296 -3.54 12.33 8.25
C THR A 296 -2.29 11.97 9.05
N ILE A 297 -2.15 12.51 10.27
CA ILE A 297 -1.00 12.18 11.12
C ILE A 297 -0.99 10.69 11.48
N GLU A 298 -2.13 10.14 11.88
CA GLU A 298 -2.23 8.73 12.29
C GLU A 298 -2.01 7.74 11.13
N SER A 299 -2.50 8.05 9.94
CA SER A 299 -2.49 7.13 8.80
C SER A 299 -1.30 7.30 7.86
N VAL A 300 -0.72 8.50 7.78
CA VAL A 300 0.37 8.83 6.83
C VAL A 300 1.72 8.95 7.54
N VAL A 301 1.79 9.73 8.63
CA VAL A 301 3.06 10.15 9.26
C VAL A 301 3.52 9.16 10.33
N GLU A 302 2.66 8.90 11.33
CA GLU A 302 2.97 8.04 12.47
C GLU A 302 3.49 6.65 12.08
N PRO A 303 2.94 5.95 11.06
CA PRO A 303 3.39 4.61 10.74
C PRO A 303 4.88 4.54 10.38
N PHE A 304 5.44 5.58 9.73
CA PHE A 304 6.86 5.62 9.40
C PHE A 304 7.71 6.10 10.58
N LEU A 305 7.29 7.15 11.30
CA LEU A 305 8.03 7.64 12.47
C LEU A 305 8.13 6.60 13.59
N VAL A 306 7.07 5.80 13.80
CA VAL A 306 7.08 4.71 14.78
C VAL A 306 7.99 3.57 14.33
N ARG A 307 7.91 3.17 13.05
CA ARG A 307 8.75 2.08 12.50
C ARG A 307 10.23 2.45 12.46
N SER A 308 10.57 3.70 12.14
CA SER A 308 11.94 4.21 12.18
C SER A 308 12.46 4.41 13.60
N GLY A 309 11.63 4.19 14.62
CA GLY A 309 11.99 4.32 16.02
C GLY A 309 12.18 5.77 16.47
N LEU A 310 11.70 6.75 15.70
CA LEU A 310 11.73 8.18 16.05
C LEU A 310 10.57 8.55 16.99
N LEU A 311 9.44 7.84 16.89
CA LEU A 311 8.25 8.08 17.70
C LEU A 311 7.81 6.80 18.41
N THR A 312 7.29 6.92 19.63
CA THR A 312 6.62 5.82 20.32
C THR A 312 5.19 6.21 20.71
N ARG A 313 4.29 5.22 20.70
CA ARG A 313 2.89 5.38 21.13
C ARG A 313 2.73 4.81 22.52
N THR A 314 2.24 5.64 23.42
CA THR A 314 1.90 5.26 24.79
C THR A 314 0.40 5.47 25.04
N PRO A 315 -0.18 4.86 26.08
CA PRO A 315 -1.57 5.16 26.48
C PRO A 315 -1.83 6.65 26.78
N ARG A 316 -0.78 7.42 27.10
CA ARG A 316 -0.86 8.85 27.43
C ARG A 316 -0.69 9.76 26.21
N GLY A 317 -0.24 9.22 25.07
CA GLY A 317 0.06 10.00 23.88
C GLY A 317 1.35 9.56 23.18
N ARG A 318 1.77 10.38 22.21
CA ARG A 318 2.97 10.19 21.39
C ARG A 318 4.16 10.78 22.10
N MET A 319 5.28 10.07 22.08
CA MET A 319 6.54 10.50 22.69
C MET A 319 7.69 10.37 21.69
N ALA A 320 8.63 11.32 21.76
CA ALA A 320 9.88 11.26 21.01
C ALA A 320 10.85 10.28 21.68
N THR A 321 11.56 9.51 20.87
CA THR A 321 12.63 8.63 21.35
C THR A 321 13.97 9.37 21.36
N PRO A 322 15.03 8.81 21.97
CA PRO A 322 16.38 9.38 21.86
C PRO A 322 16.84 9.62 20.41
N LEU A 323 16.43 8.76 19.47
CA LEU A 323 16.74 8.90 18.05
C LEU A 323 16.12 10.16 17.45
N ALA A 324 14.91 10.54 17.88
CA ALA A 324 14.27 11.76 17.42
C ALA A 324 14.99 13.02 17.89
N TRP A 325 15.44 13.05 19.15
CA TRP A 325 16.25 14.16 19.66
C TRP A 325 17.54 14.31 18.87
N ALA A 326 18.26 13.19 18.66
CA ALA A 326 19.49 13.17 17.87
C ALA A 326 19.24 13.63 16.42
N HIS A 327 18.15 13.17 15.79
CA HIS A 327 17.76 13.59 14.45
C HIS A 327 17.45 15.09 14.37
N CYS A 328 16.78 15.67 15.37
CA CYS A 328 16.54 17.11 15.45
C CYS A 328 17.80 17.93 15.80
N GLY A 329 18.94 17.28 16.09
CA GLY A 329 20.18 17.95 16.49
C GLY A 329 20.12 18.51 17.92
N LEU A 330 19.29 17.94 18.79
CA LEU A 330 19.04 18.42 20.15
C LEU A 330 19.59 17.43 21.19
N PRO A 331 20.03 17.90 22.37
CA PRO A 331 20.52 17.03 23.43
C PRO A 331 19.40 16.12 23.93
N ILE A 332 19.74 14.86 24.15
CA ILE A 332 18.82 13.87 24.73
C ILE A 332 18.62 14.25 26.21
N PRO A 333 17.38 14.43 26.70
CA PRO A 333 17.13 14.71 28.10
C PRO A 333 17.61 13.56 29.00
N ASP A 334 18.17 13.89 30.18
CA ASP A 334 18.71 12.89 31.14
C ASP A 334 17.64 11.93 31.71
N ALA A 335 16.35 12.26 31.56
CA ALA A 335 15.21 11.41 31.90
C ALA A 335 14.21 11.38 30.73
N LEU A 336 14.10 10.23 30.07
CA LEU A 336 13.10 9.92 29.03
C LEU A 336 12.17 8.79 29.47
#